data_AF-A0A0F9LYI8-F1
#
_entry.id   AF-A0A0F9LYI8-F1
#
_cell.length_a   1.000
_cell.length_b   1.000
_cell.length_c   1.000
_cell.angle_alpha   90.00
_cell.angle_beta   90.00
_cell.angle_gamma   90.00
#
_symmetry.space_group_name_H-M   'P 1'
#
loop_
_entity.id
_entity.type
_entity.pdbx_description
1 polymer ?
#
loop_
_entity_poly.entity_id
_entity_poly.type
_entity_poly.pdbx_seq_one_letter_code
_entity_poly.pdbx_strand_id
1 'polypeptide(L)'
;MKIVFKDGSVYIPYNYSGKEHELENNIIEHRDIIFGEKSVFLEKTKIQTWENKTTIPDGFVLLLEEEKWFIIEIELNEHSYKSHILPQLLGFIGSIDILSNKTSLINAFYSEIRSNNKLKSRVET
;
A
#
# COMPACT_ATOMS: atom_id res chain seq x y z
N MET A 1 -23.59 -19.03 3.36
CA MET A 1 -23.09 -18.50 2.06
C MET A 1 -23.50 -17.03 1.98
N LYS A 2 -22.53 -16.09 1.96
CA LYS A 2 -22.83 -14.67 1.74
C LYS A 2 -22.93 -14.46 0.24
N ILE A 3 -24.02 -13.86 -0.24
CA ILE A 3 -24.23 -13.52 -1.64
C ILE A 3 -24.48 -12.03 -1.71
N VAL A 4 -23.85 -11.37 -2.68
CA VAL A 4 -24.14 -9.95 -2.98
C VAL A 4 -24.92 -9.91 -4.30
N PHE A 5 -26.09 -9.29 -4.27
CA PHE A 5 -26.87 -8.98 -5.48
C PHE A 5 -26.66 -7.52 -5.83
N LYS A 6 -26.16 -7.25 -7.03
CA LYS A 6 -25.92 -5.90 -7.52
C LYS A 6 -26.13 -5.87 -9.04
N ASP A 7 -26.91 -4.90 -9.52
CA ASP A 7 -27.16 -4.66 -10.96
C ASP A 7 -27.63 -5.91 -11.72
N GLY A 8 -28.51 -6.71 -11.11
CA GLY A 8 -29.03 -7.97 -11.67
C GLY A 8 -28.01 -9.12 -11.68
N SER A 9 -26.80 -8.90 -11.18
CA SER A 9 -25.73 -9.89 -11.09
C SER A 9 -25.57 -10.44 -9.67
N VAL A 10 -25.20 -11.71 -9.59
CA VAL A 10 -24.97 -12.44 -8.34
C VAL A 10 -23.48 -12.61 -8.14
N TYR A 11 -22.95 -12.08 -7.05
CA TYR A 11 -21.55 -12.18 -6.69
C TYR A 11 -21.37 -13.11 -5.49
N ILE A 12 -20.34 -13.95 -5.58
CA ILE A 12 -19.93 -14.86 -4.51
C ILE A 12 -18.58 -14.36 -4.00
N PRO A 13 -18.37 -14.23 -2.68
CA PRO A 13 -17.09 -13.84 -2.12
C PRO A 13 -15.98 -14.78 -2.60
N TYR A 14 -14.93 -14.20 -3.15
CA TYR A 14 -13.70 -14.95 -3.45
C TYR A 14 -12.99 -15.31 -2.15
N ASN A 15 -12.46 -16.53 -2.07
CA ASN A 15 -11.74 -17.00 -0.89
C ASN A 15 -10.23 -16.86 -1.11
N TYR A 16 -9.62 -15.97 -0.33
CA TYR A 16 -8.17 -15.73 -0.35
C TYR A 16 -7.38 -16.54 0.70
N SER A 17 -8.00 -17.49 1.42
CA SER A 17 -7.29 -18.30 2.41
C SER A 17 -6.07 -19.01 1.78
N GLY A 18 -4.89 -18.78 2.36
CA GLY A 18 -3.60 -19.24 1.82
C GLY A 18 -3.16 -18.61 0.48
N LYS A 19 -3.81 -17.54 0.03
CA LYS A 19 -3.60 -16.85 -1.27
C LYS A 19 -3.38 -15.35 -1.09
N GLU A 20 -2.62 -14.97 -0.06
CA GLU A 20 -2.32 -13.57 0.25
C GLU A 20 -1.70 -12.82 -0.92
N HIS A 21 -0.78 -13.45 -1.64
CA HIS A 21 -0.19 -12.85 -2.85
C HIS A 21 -1.23 -12.54 -3.95
N GLU A 22 -2.29 -13.36 -4.08
CA GLU A 22 -3.39 -13.04 -5.01
C GLU A 22 -4.18 -11.82 -4.52
N LEU A 23 -4.35 -11.66 -3.20
CA LEU A 23 -4.97 -10.47 -2.63
C LEU A 23 -4.11 -9.23 -2.86
N GLU A 24 -2.81 -9.30 -2.57
CA GLU A 24 -1.84 -8.22 -2.85
C GLU A 24 -1.94 -7.75 -4.32
N ASN A 25 -1.83 -8.70 -5.26
CA ASN A 25 -1.87 -8.38 -6.68
C ASN A 25 -3.19 -7.72 -7.10
N ASN A 26 -4.31 -8.21 -6.57
CA ASN A 26 -5.62 -7.61 -6.86
C ASN A 26 -5.73 -6.17 -6.34
N ILE A 27 -5.21 -5.88 -5.14
CA ILE A 27 -5.19 -4.52 -4.59
C ILE A 27 -4.28 -3.61 -5.42
N ILE A 28 -3.10 -4.09 -5.84
CA ILE A 28 -2.15 -3.33 -6.65
C ILE A 28 -2.76 -3.02 -8.04
N GLU A 29 -3.38 -4.01 -8.68
CA GLU A 29 -4.04 -3.84 -9.99
C GLU A 29 -5.16 -2.78 -9.93
N HIS A 30 -5.91 -2.75 -8.82
CA HIS A 30 -7.06 -1.87 -8.65
C HIS A 30 -6.77 -0.64 -7.77
N ARG A 31 -5.50 -0.31 -7.56
CA ARG A 31 -5.05 0.75 -6.63
C ARG A 31 -5.69 2.12 -6.86
N ASP A 32 -5.90 2.50 -8.12
CA ASP A 32 -6.54 3.77 -8.49
C ASP A 32 -8.02 3.82 -8.02
N ILE A 33 -8.70 2.67 -7.97
CA ILE A 33 -10.09 2.55 -7.49
C ILE A 33 -10.12 2.56 -5.96
N ILE A 34 -9.16 1.89 -5.32
CA ILE A 34 -9.12 1.69 -3.88
C ILE A 34 -8.68 2.97 -3.15
N PHE A 35 -7.62 3.62 -3.65
CA PHE A 35 -7.04 4.82 -3.03
C PHE A 35 -7.49 6.12 -3.70
N GLY A 36 -8.22 6.03 -4.81
CA GLY A 36 -8.71 7.17 -5.57
C GLY A 36 -7.76 7.61 -6.69
N GLU A 37 -8.32 8.28 -7.69
CA GLU A 37 -7.59 8.66 -8.91
C GLU A 37 -6.50 9.71 -8.66
N LYS A 38 -6.62 10.51 -7.59
CA LYS A 38 -5.59 11.47 -7.15
C LYS A 38 -4.68 10.91 -6.06
N SER A 39 -4.34 9.64 -6.20
CA SER A 39 -3.33 8.98 -5.38
C SER A 39 -2.08 8.61 -6.19
N VAL A 40 -0.96 8.51 -5.48
CA VAL A 40 0.30 7.93 -5.98
C VAL A 40 0.63 6.75 -5.10
N PHE A 41 0.70 5.56 -5.67
CA PHE A 41 1.06 4.33 -4.97
C PHE A 41 2.49 3.91 -5.32
N LEU A 42 3.30 3.64 -4.30
CA LEU A 42 4.62 3.04 -4.42
C LEU A 42 4.58 1.61 -3.89
N GLU A 43 4.91 0.66 -4.75
CA GLU A 43 4.98 -0.75 -4.39
C GLU A 43 6.33 -1.09 -3.74
N LYS A 44 6.31 -1.88 -2.66
CA LYS A 44 7.46 -2.62 -2.09
C LYS A 44 8.77 -1.82 -1.96
N THR A 45 8.67 -0.59 -1.46
CA THR A 45 9.85 0.28 -1.22
C THR A 45 10.55 -0.08 0.09
N LYS A 46 11.84 -0.40 0.02
CA LYS A 46 12.65 -0.79 1.19
C LYS A 46 12.87 0.37 2.15
N ILE A 47 12.73 0.11 3.45
CA ILE A 47 13.08 1.03 4.54
C ILE A 47 13.99 0.31 5.55
N GLN A 48 14.97 1.01 6.12
CA GLN A 48 15.89 0.45 7.10
C GLN A 48 15.44 0.73 8.53
N THR A 49 15.39 -0.28 9.38
CA THR A 49 15.17 -0.09 10.82
C THR A 49 16.40 0.51 11.51
N TRP A 50 16.22 1.01 12.74
CA TRP A 50 17.32 1.51 13.57
C TRP A 50 18.37 0.43 13.91
N GLU A 51 17.99 -0.85 13.82
CA GLU A 51 18.90 -2.01 13.96
C GLU A 51 19.62 -2.37 12.65
N ASN A 52 19.58 -1.51 11.63
CA ASN A 52 20.07 -1.77 10.26
C ASN A 52 19.43 -2.99 9.56
N LYS A 53 18.31 -3.52 10.07
CA LYS A 53 17.51 -4.53 9.36
C LYS A 53 16.67 -3.85 8.30
N THR A 54 16.60 -4.43 7.11
CA THR A 54 15.69 -3.95 6.06
C THR A 54 14.31 -4.52 6.29
N THR A 55 13.29 -3.66 6.25
CA THR A 55 11.88 -4.05 6.22
C THR A 55 11.22 -3.48 4.97
N ILE A 56 10.21 -4.16 4.44
CA ILE A 56 9.57 -3.83 3.18
C ILE A 56 8.07 -3.90 3.42
N PRO A 57 7.37 -2.76 3.47
CA PRO A 57 5.93 -2.79 3.46
C PRO A 57 5.40 -3.13 2.07
N ASP A 58 4.16 -3.60 1.99
CA ASP A 58 3.53 -3.89 0.68
C ASP A 58 3.43 -2.64 -0.19
N GLY A 59 3.21 -1.48 0.43
CA GLY A 59 3.37 -0.22 -0.28
C GLY A 59 3.24 1.02 0.57
N PHE A 60 3.36 2.15 -0.12
CA PHE A 60 3.04 3.47 0.41
C PHE A 60 2.05 4.14 -0.53
N VAL A 61 1.12 4.90 0.02
CA VAL A 61 0.22 5.73 -0.78
C VAL A 61 0.32 7.19 -0.37
N LEU A 62 0.38 8.08 -1.34
CA LEU A 62 0.28 9.52 -1.18
C LEU A 62 -1.08 9.95 -1.75
N LEU A 63 -1.93 10.53 -0.90
CA LEU A 63 -3.21 11.11 -1.27
C LEU A 63 -2.99 12.60 -1.51
N LEU A 64 -3.01 13.01 -2.78
CA LEU A 64 -2.58 14.35 -3.20
C LEU A 64 -3.55 15.44 -2.71
N GLU A 65 -4.86 15.17 -2.72
CA GLU A 65 -5.87 16.16 -2.29
C GLU A 65 -5.86 16.41 -0.78
N GLU A 66 -5.46 15.42 -0.01
CA GLU A 66 -5.56 15.42 1.44
C GLU A 66 -4.24 15.77 2.12
N GLU A 67 -3.16 15.87 1.33
CA GLU A 67 -1.78 16.06 1.79
C GLU A 67 -1.37 15.01 2.83
N LYS A 68 -1.86 13.77 2.65
CA LYS A 68 -1.62 12.64 3.55
C LYS A 68 -0.91 11.52 2.84
N TRP A 69 -0.16 10.75 3.60
CA TRP A 69 0.44 9.52 3.11
C TRP A 69 0.24 8.40 4.13
N PHE A 70 0.21 7.16 3.65
CA PHE A 70 -0.01 5.98 4.47
C PHE A 70 0.99 4.88 4.11
N ILE A 71 1.25 4.03 5.09
CA ILE A 71 1.93 2.74 4.93
C ILE A 71 0.84 1.70 4.73
N ILE A 72 0.99 0.86 3.71
CA ILE A 72 0.01 -0.14 3.34
C ILE A 72 0.58 -1.53 3.63
N GLU A 73 -0.21 -2.32 4.35
CA GLU A 73 -0.04 -3.77 4.54
C GLU A 73 -1.33 -4.47 4.13
N ILE A 74 -1.20 -5.53 3.36
CA ILE A 74 -2.30 -6.28 2.77
C ILE A 74 -2.26 -7.68 3.35
N GLU A 75 -3.07 -7.89 4.38
CA GLU A 75 -3.03 -9.10 5.20
C GLU A 75 -4.38 -9.83 5.18
N LEU A 76 -4.33 -11.17 5.20
CA LEU A 76 -5.55 -11.98 5.34
C LEU A 76 -6.15 -11.82 6.74
N ASN A 77 -7.48 -11.86 6.82
CA ASN A 77 -8.18 -11.75 8.11
C ASN A 77 -7.94 -12.95 9.05
N GLU A 78 -7.42 -14.06 8.52
CA GLU A 78 -7.02 -15.24 9.31
C GLU A 78 -5.69 -15.00 10.05
N HIS A 79 -4.92 -13.98 9.67
CA HIS A 79 -3.70 -13.60 10.37
C HIS A 79 -4.00 -12.88 11.69
N SER A 80 -3.23 -13.24 12.72
CA SER A 80 -3.40 -12.67 14.05
C SER A 80 -2.85 -11.25 14.12
N TYR A 81 -3.73 -10.30 14.44
CA TYR A 81 -3.37 -8.89 14.62
C TYR A 81 -2.18 -8.69 15.58
N LYS A 82 -2.17 -9.39 16.71
CA LYS A 82 -1.16 -9.18 17.76
C LYS A 82 0.21 -9.75 17.40
N SER A 83 0.24 -10.89 16.71
CA SER A 83 1.49 -11.61 16.45
C SER A 83 2.06 -11.36 15.06
N HIS A 84 1.29 -10.79 14.14
CA HIS A 84 1.71 -10.55 12.76
C HIS A 84 1.68 -9.05 12.44
N ILE A 85 0.48 -8.47 12.34
CA ILE A 85 0.24 -7.10 11.87
C ILE A 85 0.91 -6.06 12.77
N LEU A 86 0.71 -6.13 14.09
CA LEU A 86 1.21 -5.12 15.02
C LEU A 86 2.76 -5.04 15.02
N PRO A 87 3.51 -6.16 15.12
CA PRO A 87 4.97 -6.14 14.97
C PRO A 87 5.47 -5.49 13.67
N GLN A 88 4.85 -5.81 12.52
CA GLN A 88 5.20 -5.19 11.23
C GLN A 88 5.01 -3.67 11.27
N LEU A 89 3.83 -3.20 11.68
CA LEU A 89 3.51 -1.78 11.78
C LEU A 89 4.45 -1.02 12.72
N LEU A 90 4.77 -1.59 13.89
CA LEU A 90 5.73 -0.98 14.82
C LEU A 90 7.14 -0.87 14.19
N GLY A 91 7.55 -1.88 13.43
CA GLY A 91 8.81 -1.85 12.67
C GLY A 91 8.82 -0.73 11.63
N PHE A 92 7.73 -0.55 10.90
CA PHE A 92 7.61 0.51 9.89
C PHE A 92 7.60 1.91 10.50
N ILE A 93 6.82 2.12 11.57
CA ILE A 93 6.75 3.40 12.28
C ILE A 93 8.12 3.75 12.89
N GLY A 94 8.80 2.78 13.50
CA GLY A 94 10.16 3.01 14.01
C GLY A 94 11.19 3.30 12.92
N SER A 95 10.96 2.82 11.70
CA SER A 95 11.88 3.03 10.57
C SER A 95 11.63 4.35 9.85
N ILE A 96 10.38 4.82 9.75
CA ILE A 96 10.08 6.03 8.98
C ILE A 96 10.74 7.27 9.58
N ASP A 97 10.93 7.32 10.90
CA ASP A 97 11.52 8.49 11.54
C ASP A 97 13.01 8.68 11.27
N ILE A 98 13.67 7.69 10.67
CA ILE A 98 15.06 7.77 10.25
C ILE A 98 15.17 8.65 9.00
N LEU A 99 15.99 9.70 9.08
CA LEU A 99 16.15 10.72 8.03
C LEU A 99 16.53 10.14 6.66
N SER A 100 17.41 9.13 6.62
CA SER A 100 17.79 8.46 5.38
C SER A 100 16.61 7.76 4.70
N ASN A 101 15.73 7.13 5.47
CA ASN A 101 14.53 6.50 4.92
C ASN A 101 13.52 7.53 4.42
N LYS A 102 13.30 8.64 5.15
CA LYS A 102 12.44 9.73 4.67
C LYS A 102 12.93 10.24 3.31
N THR A 103 14.24 10.49 3.22
CA THR A 103 14.87 10.98 1.99
C THR A 103 14.72 9.97 0.84
N SER A 104 14.97 8.68 1.10
CA SER A 104 14.79 7.61 0.11
C SER A 104 13.34 7.49 -0.35
N LEU A 105 12.38 7.57 0.56
CA LEU A 105 10.95 7.48 0.24
C LEU A 105 10.49 8.68 -0.59
N ILE A 106 10.90 9.90 -0.22
CA ILE A 106 10.63 11.11 -0.99
C ILE A 106 11.19 10.97 -2.41
N ASN A 107 12.44 10.52 -2.56
CA ASN A 107 13.05 10.31 -3.87
C ASN A 107 12.32 9.25 -4.70
N ALA A 108 11.85 8.16 -4.07
CA ALA A 108 11.07 7.13 -4.73
C ALA A 108 9.75 7.70 -5.27
N PHE A 109 9.02 8.50 -4.47
CA PHE A 109 7.79 9.16 -4.93
C PHE A 109 8.07 10.13 -6.09
N TYR A 110 9.09 10.96 -5.99
CA TYR A 110 9.46 11.86 -7.09
C TYR A 110 9.83 11.12 -8.37
N SER A 111 10.57 10.01 -8.25
CA SER A 111 10.94 9.17 -9.39
C SER A 111 9.71 8.54 -10.06
N GLU A 112 8.78 8.00 -9.27
CA GLU A 112 7.54 7.40 -9.77
C GLU A 112 6.68 8.45 -10.49
N ILE A 113 6.48 9.62 -9.87
CA ILE A 113 5.70 10.71 -10.47
C ILE A 113 6.33 11.20 -11.78
N ARG A 114 7.66 11.35 -11.82
CA ARG A 114 8.36 11.85 -13.02
C ARG A 114 8.44 10.84 -14.16
N SER A 115 8.51 9.56 -13.85
CA SER A 115 8.59 8.49 -14.86
C SER A 115 7.22 8.12 -15.43
N ASN A 116 6.14 8.48 -14.74
CA ASN A 116 4.78 8.16 -15.14
C ASN A 116 4.00 9.41 -15.57
N ASN A 117 3.82 9.60 -16.87
CA ASN A 117 3.09 10.76 -17.42
C ASN A 117 1.67 10.92 -16.87
N LYS A 118 0.97 9.81 -16.55
CA LYS A 118 -0.37 9.84 -15.94
C LYS A 118 -0.31 10.40 -14.52
N LEU A 119 0.71 10.05 -13.74
CA LEU A 119 0.90 10.57 -12.40
C LEU A 119 1.36 12.03 -12.42
N LYS A 120 2.26 12.37 -13.36
CA LYS A 120 2.71 13.75 -13.56
C LYS A 120 1.53 14.69 -13.80
N SER A 121 0.60 14.33 -14.68
CA SER A 121 -0.57 15.17 -14.96
C SER A 121 -1.49 15.33 -13.73
N ARG A 122 -1.55 14.35 -12.82
CA ARG A 122 -2.34 14.45 -11.57
C ARG A 122 -1.77 15.46 -10.57
N VAL A 123 -0.47 15.76 -10.62
CA VAL A 123 0.22 16.65 -9.68
C VAL A 123 0.35 18.08 -10.22
N GLU A 124 0.27 18.26 -11.54
CA GLU A 124 0.39 19.57 -12.21
C GLU A 124 -0.95 20.33 -12.36
N THR A 125 -2.06 19.78 -11.85
CA THR A 125 -3.41 20.39 -11.90
C THR A 125 -3.78 21.05 -10.58
#